data_AF-A0A8J9S890-F1
#
_entry.id   AF-A0A8J9S890-F1
#
_cell.length_a   1.000
_cell.length_b   1.000
_cell.length_c   1.000
_cell.angle_alpha   90.00
_cell.angle_beta   90.00
_cell.angle_gamma   90.00
#
_symmetry.space_group_name_H-M   'P 1'
#
loop_
_entity.id
_entity.type
_entity.pdbx_description
1 polymer ?
#
loop_
_entity_poly.entity_id
_entity_poly.type
_entity_poly.pdbx_seq_one_letter_code
_entity_poly.pdbx_strand_id
1 'polypeptide(L)'
;FQSPGHFLMAYLEDYKMDPQSATPLLTFSVFDDLADNKDVVLVRADILNKSIQDDEGRKVVRSVLDNYRDEEHFVVVKTFNERPDAFDIDDYISRMNIRWQQDPPNT
;
A
#
# COMPACT_ATOMS: atom_id res chain seq x y z
N PHE A 1 18.90 -15.48 -7.20
CA PHE A 1 18.15 -14.59 -6.29
C PHE A 1 17.33 -13.66 -7.17
N GLN A 2 16.01 -13.86 -7.25
CA GLN A 2 15.13 -12.83 -7.81
C GLN A 2 15.18 -11.62 -6.89
N SER A 3 15.19 -10.42 -7.46
CA SER A 3 15.07 -9.21 -6.65
C SER A 3 13.66 -9.17 -6.07
N PRO A 4 13.48 -8.93 -4.76
CA PRO A 4 12.14 -8.80 -4.18
C PRO A 4 11.40 -7.62 -4.82
N GLY A 5 10.07 -7.70 -4.82
CA GLY A 5 9.23 -6.57 -5.20
C GLY A 5 9.37 -5.45 -4.17
N HIS A 6 9.68 -4.23 -4.63
CA HIS A 6 9.83 -3.05 -3.79
C HIS A 6 8.73 -2.04 -4.06
N PHE A 7 8.16 -1.49 -2.97
CA PHE A 7 7.06 -0.54 -3.01
C PHE A 7 7.45 0.73 -2.27
N LEU A 8 7.11 1.88 -2.85
CA LEU A 8 7.41 3.21 -2.35
C LEU A 8 6.10 3.95 -2.11
N MET A 9 5.90 4.46 -0.89
CA MET A 9 4.73 5.27 -0.56
C MET A 9 5.20 6.68 -0.25
N ALA A 10 4.87 7.63 -1.11
CA ALA A 10 5.19 9.05 -0.93
C ALA A 10 3.93 9.87 -0.65
N TYR A 11 4.09 11.00 0.03
CA TYR A 11 2.99 11.94 0.18
C TYR A 11 2.75 12.66 -1.15
N LEU A 12 1.51 12.63 -1.63
CA LEU A 12 1.17 13.17 -2.94
C LEU A 12 1.44 14.68 -3.03
N GLU A 13 1.14 15.44 -1.97
CA GLU A 13 1.29 16.90 -2.01
C GLU A 13 2.76 17.33 -1.95
N ASP A 14 3.60 16.62 -1.18
CA ASP A 14 5.05 16.86 -1.20
C ASP A 14 5.63 16.56 -2.59
N TYR A 15 5.20 15.46 -3.21
CA TYR A 15 5.64 15.10 -4.56
C TYR A 15 5.20 16.13 -5.61
N LYS A 16 3.98 16.68 -5.49
CA LYS A 16 3.51 17.76 -6.38
C LYS A 16 4.28 19.06 -6.19
N MET A 17 4.68 19.37 -4.95
CA MET A 17 5.39 20.60 -4.63
C MET A 17 6.84 20.58 -5.14
N ASP A 18 7.58 19.51 -4.86
CA ASP A 18 8.94 19.31 -5.36
C ASP A 18 9.30 17.82 -5.44
N PRO A 19 9.20 17.20 -6.64
CA PRO A 19 9.51 15.79 -6.84
C PRO A 19 10.96 15.40 -6.50
N GLN A 20 11.92 16.34 -6.54
CA GLN A 20 13.34 16.04 -6.32
C GLN A 20 13.68 15.95 -4.83
N SER A 21 12.93 16.66 -3.98
CA SER A 21 13.11 16.63 -2.52
C SER A 21 12.09 15.76 -1.79
N ALA A 22 11.01 15.35 -2.46
CA ALA A 22 10.02 14.43 -1.90
C ALA A 22 10.66 13.10 -1.51
N THR A 23 10.58 12.77 -0.22
CA THR A 23 11.06 11.48 0.31
C THR A 23 9.87 10.54 0.55
N PRO A 24 10.05 9.22 0.37
CA PRO A 24 9.00 8.28 0.72
C PRO A 24 8.68 8.36 2.21
N LEU A 25 7.39 8.26 2.56
CA LEU A 25 6.95 8.15 3.95
C LEU A 25 7.22 6.75 4.50
N LEU A 26 6.95 5.73 3.68
CA LEU A 26 7.26 4.34 4.00
C LEU A 26 7.71 3.60 2.74
N THR A 27 8.45 2.53 2.95
CA THR A 27 8.78 1.56 1.90
C THR A 27 8.47 0.16 2.41
N PHE A 28 8.14 -0.77 1.52
CA PHE A 28 8.07 -2.17 1.91
C PHE A 28 8.53 -3.09 0.80
N SER A 29 9.00 -4.27 1.20
CA SER A 29 9.50 -5.30 0.29
C SER A 29 8.82 -6.64 0.60
N VAL A 30 8.56 -7.40 -0.45
CA VAL A 30 7.92 -8.73 -0.38
C VAL A 30 8.96 -9.79 -0.78
N PHE A 31 9.21 -10.74 0.12
CA PHE A 31 10.17 -11.84 -0.04
C PHE A 31 9.43 -13.17 -0.10
N ASP A 32 9.53 -13.87 -1.22
CA ASP A 32 8.83 -15.12 -1.52
C ASP A 32 9.74 -16.35 -1.45
N ASP A 33 10.98 -16.22 -0.97
CA ASP A 33 11.96 -17.32 -0.85
C ASP A 33 11.44 -18.54 -0.06
N LEU A 34 10.44 -18.34 0.81
CA LEU A 34 9.83 -19.37 1.65
C LEU A 34 8.47 -19.86 1.13
N ALA A 35 7.96 -19.29 0.03
CA ALA A 35 6.64 -19.62 -0.49
C ALA A 35 6.55 -21.10 -0.88
N ASP A 36 7.50 -21.60 -1.69
CA ASP A 36 7.46 -22.97 -2.22
C ASP A 36 7.62 -24.05 -1.14
N ASN A 37 8.42 -23.77 -0.09
CA ASN A 37 8.82 -24.78 0.89
C ASN A 37 8.05 -24.69 2.22
N LYS A 38 7.49 -23.52 2.53
CA LYS A 38 6.84 -23.26 3.82
C LYS A 38 5.46 -22.63 3.67
N ASP A 39 5.00 -22.33 2.45
CA ASP A 39 3.75 -21.62 2.19
C ASP A 39 3.68 -20.28 2.96
N VAL A 40 4.82 -19.57 3.00
CA VAL A 40 4.98 -18.31 3.73
C VAL A 40 5.70 -17.29 2.87
N VAL A 41 5.15 -16.07 2.84
CA VAL A 41 5.79 -14.88 2.27
C VAL A 41 6.10 -13.91 3.40
N LEU A 42 7.28 -13.29 3.36
CA LEU A 42 7.70 -12.29 4.35
C LEU A 42 7.55 -10.89 3.79
N VAL A 43 7.01 -9.98 4.59
CA VAL A 43 6.91 -8.57 4.26
C VAL A 43 7.69 -7.76 5.28
N ARG A 44 8.63 -6.95 4.81
CA ARG A 44 9.35 -5.99 5.65
C ARG A 44 8.94 -4.59 5.21
N ALA A 45 8.46 -3.80 6.16
CA ALA A 45 8.16 -2.39 5.96
C ALA A 45 9.12 -1.53 6.77
N ASP A 46 9.63 -0.47 6.14
CA ASP A 46 10.49 0.53 6.77
C ASP A 46 9.73 1.87 6.75
N ILE A 47 9.36 2.38 7.93
CA ILE A 47 8.75 3.70 8.10
C ILE A 47 9.87 4.74 8.17
N LEU A 48 9.92 5.63 7.18
CA LEU A 48 10.98 6.62 7.04
C LEU A 48 10.59 7.96 7.67
N ASN A 49 9.29 8.27 7.70
CA ASN A 49 8.76 9.48 8.33
C ASN A 49 8.18 9.19 9.72
N LYS A 50 8.71 9.87 10.74
CA LYS A 50 8.28 9.74 12.16
C LYS A 50 6.85 10.22 12.43
N SER A 51 6.19 10.89 11.47
CA SER A 51 4.79 11.26 11.60
C SER A 51 3.84 10.08 11.41
N ILE A 52 4.29 8.98 10.81
CA ILE A 52 3.51 7.74 10.66
C ILE A 52 3.82 6.82 11.84
N GLN A 53 2.77 6.41 12.55
CA GLN A 53 2.87 5.38 13.60
C GLN A 53 2.94 3.97 13.00
N ASP A 54 3.48 3.02 13.75
CA ASP A 54 3.64 1.63 13.30
C ASP A 54 2.31 0.98 12.88
N ASP A 55 1.21 1.28 13.57
CA ASP A 55 -0.11 0.75 13.26
C ASP A 55 -0.68 1.36 11.96
N GLU A 56 -0.47 2.66 11.74
CA GLU A 56 -0.83 3.35 10.49
C GLU A 56 -0.03 2.79 9.32
N GLY A 57 1.29 2.67 9.46
CA GLY A 57 2.16 2.08 8.44
C GLY A 57 1.73 0.66 8.09
N ARG A 58 1.41 -0.16 9.10
CA ARG A 58 0.89 -1.52 8.89
C ARG A 58 -0.44 -1.53 8.14
N LYS A 59 -1.40 -0.65 8.49
CA LYS A 59 -2.70 -0.54 7.80
C LYS A 59 -2.50 -0.19 6.32
N VAL A 60 -1.60 0.73 6.01
CA VAL A 60 -1.28 1.09 4.61
C VAL A 60 -0.70 -0.11 3.87
N VAL A 61 0.32 -0.79 4.42
CA VAL A 61 0.93 -1.96 3.78
C VAL A 61 -0.10 -3.07 3.55
N ARG A 62 -0.91 -3.40 4.56
CA ARG A 62 -1.99 -4.39 4.43
C ARG A 62 -2.99 -4.00 3.35
N SER A 63 -3.41 -2.73 3.33
CA SER A 63 -4.34 -2.23 2.31
C SER A 63 -3.77 -2.38 0.90
N VAL A 64 -2.48 -2.11 0.69
CA VAL A 64 -1.84 -2.31 -0.61
C VAL A 64 -1.84 -3.80 -0.96
N LEU A 65 -1.39 -4.67 -0.06
CA LEU A 65 -1.37 -6.12 -0.32
C LEU A 65 -2.77 -6.67 -0.67
N ASP A 66 -3.80 -6.27 0.07
CA ASP A 66 -5.17 -6.73 -0.20
C ASP A 66 -5.70 -6.23 -1.54
N ASN A 67 -5.33 -5.01 -1.96
CA ASN A 67 -5.72 -4.46 -3.26
C ASN A 67 -5.06 -5.17 -4.46
N TYR A 68 -3.90 -5.80 -4.27
CA TYR A 68 -3.19 -6.52 -5.34
C TYR A 68 -3.33 -8.04 -5.26
N ARG A 69 -3.81 -8.59 -4.13
CA ARG A 69 -4.01 -10.03 -3.94
C ARG A 69 -5.43 -10.49 -4.29
N ASP A 70 -6.43 -9.69 -3.96
CA ASP A 70 -7.83 -10.03 -4.16
C ASP A 70 -8.32 -9.51 -5.52
N GLU A 71 -8.90 -10.38 -6.34
CA GLU A 71 -9.35 -10.03 -7.69
C GLU A 71 -10.48 -8.97 -7.66
N GLU A 72 -11.35 -9.00 -6.66
CA GLU A 72 -12.43 -8.02 -6.50
C GLU A 72 -11.87 -6.64 -6.17
N HIS A 73 -10.85 -6.58 -5.30
CA HIS A 73 -10.18 -5.32 -4.96
C HIS A 73 -9.27 -4.82 -6.09
N PHE A 74 -8.65 -5.73 -6.84
CA PHE A 74 -7.71 -5.38 -7.92
C PHE A 74 -8.38 -4.64 -9.08
N VAL A 75 -9.69 -4.82 -9.29
CA VAL A 75 -10.46 -4.05 -10.28
C VAL A 75 -10.32 -2.54 -10.07
N VAL A 76 -10.25 -2.08 -8.82
CA VAL A 76 -10.08 -0.66 -8.48
C VAL A 76 -8.70 -0.17 -8.91
N VAL A 77 -7.65 -0.94 -8.62
CA VAL A 77 -6.26 -0.66 -9.05
C VAL A 77 -6.16 -0.60 -10.57
N LYS A 78 -6.77 -1.57 -11.25
CA LYS A 78 -6.79 -1.64 -12.71
C LYS A 78 -7.51 -0.43 -13.32
N THR A 79 -8.64 -0.04 -12.74
CA THR A 79 -9.42 1.11 -13.22
C THR A 79 -8.63 2.41 -13.02
N PHE A 80 -7.98 2.59 -11.88
CA PHE A 80 -7.11 3.75 -11.63
C PHE A 80 -5.98 3.89 -12.67
N ASN A 81 -5.31 2.78 -13.03
CA ASN A 81 -4.16 2.81 -13.92
C ASN A 81 -4.52 2.82 -15.41
N GLU A 82 -5.53 2.04 -15.82
CA GLU A 82 -5.83 1.80 -17.23
C GLU A 82 -7.02 2.62 -17.76
N ARG A 83 -7.93 3.04 -16.87
CA ARG A 83 -9.16 3.79 -17.22
C ARG A 83 -9.41 4.92 -16.22
N PRO A 84 -8.48 5.89 -16.10
CA PRO A 84 -8.55 6.94 -15.08
C PRO A 84 -9.79 7.85 -15.23
N ASP A 85 -10.37 7.93 -16.43
CA ASP A 85 -11.63 8.62 -16.72
C ASP A 85 -12.85 7.96 -16.08
N ALA A 86 -12.77 6.64 -15.81
CA ALA A 86 -13.80 5.87 -15.13
C ALA A 86 -13.53 5.70 -13.62
N PHE A 87 -12.45 6.28 -13.10
CA PHE A 87 -12.08 6.17 -11.69
C PHE A 87 -12.71 7.31 -10.87
N ASP A 88 -13.60 6.96 -9.95
CA ASP A 88 -14.19 7.88 -9.00
C ASP A 88 -13.37 7.92 -7.69
N ILE A 89 -12.62 9.02 -7.51
CA ILE A 89 -11.76 9.23 -6.35
C ILE A 89 -12.55 9.46 -5.05
N ASP A 90 -13.70 10.12 -5.12
CA ASP A 90 -14.49 10.47 -3.94
C ASP A 90 -15.19 9.22 -3.38
N ASP A 91 -15.72 8.39 -4.28
CA ASP A 91 -16.26 7.08 -3.95
C ASP A 91 -15.18 6.13 -3.40
N TYR A 92 -13.98 6.11 -4.01
CA TYR A 92 -12.85 5.34 -3.49
C TYR A 92 -12.46 5.76 -2.06
N ILE A 93 -12.28 7.05 -1.80
CA ILE A 93 -11.94 7.57 -0.46
C ILE A 93 -13.05 7.22 0.55
N SER A 94 -14.32 7.35 0.16
CA SER A 94 -15.46 7.03 1.02
C SER A 94 -15.47 5.56 1.44
N ARG A 95 -15.26 4.62 0.51
CA ARG A 95 -15.14 3.18 0.83
C ARG A 95 -13.95 2.87 1.73
N MET A 96 -12.79 3.48 1.45
CA MET A 96 -11.59 3.25 2.25
C MET A 96 -11.75 3.74 3.69
N ASN A 97 -12.40 4.89 3.90
CA ASN A 97 -12.71 5.40 5.23
C ASN A 97 -13.60 4.44 6.03
N ILE A 98 -14.65 3.88 5.41
CA ILE A 98 -15.52 2.89 6.05
C ILE A 98 -14.71 1.66 6.47
N ARG A 99 -13.88 1.13 5.56
CA ARG A 99 -13.02 -0.03 5.82
C ARG A 99 -12.06 0.23 6.98
N TRP A 100 -11.40 1.38 7.02
CA TRP A 100 -10.43 1.72 8.06
C TRP A 100 -11.06 1.96 9.44
N GLN A 101 -12.31 2.41 9.50
CA GLN A 101 -13.06 2.54 10.76
C GLN A 101 -13.51 1.18 11.32
N GLN A 102 -13.70 0.19 10.45
CA GLN A 102 -14.10 -1.17 10.83
C GLN A 102 -12.91 -2.08 11.16
N ASP A 103 -11.69 -1.65 10.84
CA ASP A 103 -10.47 -2.43 11.09
C ASP A 103 -10.18 -2.42 12.61
N PRO A 104 -10.26 -3.58 13.30
CA PRO A 104 -10.17 -3.61 14.76
C PRO A 104 -8.80 -3.11 15.24
N PRO A 105 -8.74 -2.38 16.38
CA PRO A 105 -7.45 -2.10 17.03
C PRO A 105 -6.78 -3.44 17.36
N ASN A 106 -5.47 -3.53 17.14
CA ASN A 106 -4.73 -4.73 17.49
C ASN A 106 -4.86 -5.02 19.00
N THR A 107 -5.27 -6.25 19.33
CA THR A 107 -4.94 -6.92 20.59
C THR A 107 -3.48 -7.32 20.64
#